data_AF-A0A6G6J810-F1
#
_entry.id   AF-A0A6G6J810-F1
#
_cell.length_a   1.000
_cell.length_b   1.000
_cell.length_c   1.000
_cell.angle_alpha   90.00
_cell.angle_beta   90.00
_cell.angle_gamma   90.00
#
_symmetry.space_group_name_H-M   'P 1'
#
loop_
_entity.id
_entity.type
_entity.pdbx_description
1 polymer ?
#
loop_
_entity_poly.entity_id
_entity_poly.type
_entity_poly.pdbx_seq_one_letter_code
_entity_poly.pdbx_strand_id
1 'polypeptide(L)'
;MTEDVLNRAIGFLVPEMNERAINYPRRHKLGEDSPSRVMNLELNLAIAYARFVQAGRQIVDFPPDLCEMLSHTDIGNIPVGEIRLPYVCQYLYFGPQKHLQLEPGWFVDGAYIESRGEPGEFKIVMTAKPPSEDVADL
;
A
#
# COMPACT_ATOMS: atom_id res chain seq x y z
N MET A 1 2.43 10.40 14.99
CA MET A 1 3.90 10.30 14.83
C MET A 1 4.45 11.71 14.83
N THR A 2 5.39 12.04 15.70
CA THR A 2 6.02 13.37 15.73
C THR A 2 7.17 13.45 14.73
N GLU A 3 7.44 14.63 14.20
CA GLU A 3 8.49 14.90 13.22
C GLU A 3 9.86 14.39 13.70
N ASP A 4 10.17 14.56 14.98
CA ASP A 4 11.41 14.10 15.60
C ASP A 4 11.62 12.58 15.53
N VAL A 5 10.54 11.80 15.69
CA VAL A 5 10.63 10.33 15.64
C VAL A 5 10.89 9.87 14.21
N LEU A 6 10.26 10.51 13.23
CA LEU A 6 10.47 10.21 11.82
C LEU A 6 11.88 10.61 11.37
N ASN A 7 12.34 11.80 11.75
CA ASN A 7 13.68 12.30 11.46
C ASN A 7 14.76 11.40 12.06
N ARG A 8 14.54 10.90 13.28
CA ARG A 8 15.47 9.96 13.92
C ARG A 8 15.53 8.62 13.19
N ALA A 9 14.40 8.08 12.76
CA ALA A 9 14.36 6.82 12.01
C ALA A 9 15.02 6.96 10.62
N ILE A 10 14.72 8.03 9.89
CA ILE A 10 15.30 8.31 8.57
C ILE A 10 16.81 8.60 8.67
N GLY A 11 17.25 9.25 9.75
CA GLY A 11 18.66 9.54 10.01
C GLY A 11 19.57 8.31 10.11
N PHE A 12 19.03 7.15 10.48
CA PHE A 12 19.79 5.89 10.47
C PHE A 12 19.73 5.17 9.13
N LEU A 13 18.59 5.24 8.44
CA LEU A 13 18.34 4.45 7.23
C LEU A 13 19.09 4.99 6.00
N VAL A 14 19.16 6.31 5.86
CA VAL A 14 19.76 6.96 4.67
C VAL A 14 21.28 6.77 4.57
N PRO A 15 22.09 6.94 5.63
CA PRO A 15 23.54 6.77 5.54
C PRO A 15 23.95 5.34 5.20
N GLU A 16 23.32 4.35 5.84
CA GLU A 16 23.64 2.94 5.64
C GLU A 16 23.31 2.49 4.21
N MET A 17 22.26 3.05 3.62
CA MET A 17 21.94 2.83 2.21
C MET A 17 22.93 3.49 1.27
N ASN A 18 23.36 4.72 1.54
CA ASN A 18 24.34 5.41 0.71
C ASN A 18 25.68 4.66 0.69
N GLU A 19 26.14 4.15 1.84
CA GLU A 19 27.34 3.31 1.92
C GLU A 19 27.20 2.02 1.12
N ARG A 20 26.10 1.27 1.30
CA ARG A 20 25.87 0.03 0.57
C ARG A 20 25.70 0.26 -0.94
N ALA A 21 25.01 1.33 -1.33
CA ALA A 21 24.77 1.67 -2.72
C ALA A 21 26.03 2.17 -3.45
N ILE A 22 26.94 2.87 -2.77
CA ILE A 22 28.22 3.32 -3.35
C ILE A 22 29.10 2.12 -3.74
N ASN A 23 29.07 1.05 -2.94
CA ASN A 23 29.90 -0.14 -3.15
C ASN A 23 29.36 -1.08 -4.25
N TYR A 24 28.15 -0.85 -4.76
CA TYR A 24 27.56 -1.69 -5.83
C TYR A 24 27.89 -1.14 -7.23
N PRO A 25 28.52 -1.92 -8.14
CA PRO A 25 28.99 -1.40 -9.42
C PRO A 25 27.85 -0.87 -10.31
N ARG A 26 28.00 0.35 -10.83
CA ARG A 26 26.94 1.08 -11.56
C ARG A 26 26.39 0.34 -12.79
N ARG A 27 27.21 -0.49 -13.44
CA ARG A 27 26.79 -1.29 -14.61
C ARG A 27 25.70 -2.32 -14.27
N HIS A 28 25.62 -2.77 -13.03
CA HIS A 28 24.59 -3.70 -12.55
C HIS A 28 23.30 -2.97 -12.12
N LYS A 29 23.31 -1.63 -12.02
CA LYS A 29 22.14 -0.81 -11.67
C LYS A 29 21.25 -0.45 -12.86
N LEU A 30 21.75 -0.66 -14.09
CA LEU A 30 21.02 -0.41 -15.34
C LEU A 30 20.25 -1.69 -15.70
N GLY A 31 19.08 -1.90 -15.09
CA GLY A 31 18.18 -3.02 -15.40
C GLY A 31 17.55 -3.69 -14.19
N GLU A 32 18.14 -3.52 -13.00
CA GLU A 32 17.52 -3.91 -11.74
C GLU A 32 16.57 -2.79 -11.26
N ASP A 33 15.42 -3.18 -10.72
CA ASP A 33 14.58 -2.25 -9.95
C ASP A 33 15.46 -1.59 -8.89
N SER A 34 15.54 -0.26 -8.92
CA SER A 34 16.45 0.49 -8.05
C SER A 34 16.25 0.05 -6.59
N PRO A 35 17.30 -0.21 -5.81
CA PRO A 35 17.17 -0.55 -4.38
C PRO A 35 16.34 0.47 -3.59
N SER A 36 16.28 1.72 -4.08
CA SER A 36 15.41 2.77 -3.54
C SER A 36 13.92 2.47 -3.73
N ARG A 37 13.51 1.74 -4.78
CA ARG A 37 12.12 1.36 -5.06
C ARG A 37 11.58 0.40 -4.00
N VAL A 38 12.32 -0.68 -3.72
CA VAL A 38 11.95 -1.65 -2.67
C VAL A 38 11.86 -0.93 -1.32
N MET A 39 12.88 -0.14 -0.96
CA MET A 39 12.89 0.62 0.29
C MET A 39 11.74 1.63 0.37
N ASN A 40 11.40 2.32 -0.73
CA ASN A 40 10.26 3.24 -0.77
C ASN A 40 8.92 2.51 -0.59
N LEU A 41 8.76 1.31 -1.16
CA LEU A 41 7.57 0.48 -0.97
C LEU A 41 7.42 0.05 0.49
N GLU A 42 8.50 -0.46 1.09
CA GLU A 42 8.53 -0.85 2.51
C GLU A 42 8.24 0.34 3.43
N LEU A 43 8.84 1.50 3.17
CA LEU A 43 8.60 2.71 3.93
C LEU A 43 7.14 3.18 3.79
N ASN A 44 6.59 3.14 2.58
CA ASN A 44 5.19 3.50 2.34
C ASN A 44 4.22 2.58 3.08
N LEU A 45 4.48 1.27 3.07
CA LEU A 45 3.70 0.28 3.79
C LEU A 45 3.79 0.49 5.31
N ALA A 46 5.00 0.68 5.84
CA ALA A 46 5.21 0.94 7.26
C ALA A 46 4.49 2.21 7.74
N ILE A 47 4.56 3.30 6.95
CA ILE A 47 3.83 4.54 7.25
C ILE A 47 2.32 4.31 7.21
N ALA A 48 1.80 3.61 6.19
CA ALA A 48 0.38 3.33 6.06
C ALA A 48 -0.13 2.50 7.25
N TYR A 49 0.61 1.45 7.64
CA TYR A 49 0.27 0.64 8.81
C TYR A 49 0.31 1.46 10.11
N ALA A 50 1.34 2.30 10.30
CA ALA A 50 1.43 3.16 11.49
C ALA A 50 0.24 4.13 11.59
N ARG A 51 -0.21 4.69 10.45
CA ARG A 51 -1.39 5.56 10.37
C ARG A 51 -2.68 4.81 10.64
N PHE A 52 -2.83 3.62 10.07
CA PHE A 52 -3.95 2.72 10.34
C PHE A 52 -4.06 2.35 11.84
N VAL A 53 -2.92 2.06 12.49
CA VAL A 53 -2.86 1.81 13.93
C VAL A 53 -3.28 3.05 14.73
N GLN A 54 -2.77 4.23 14.35
CA GLN A 54 -3.15 5.49 14.99
C GLN A 54 -4.64 5.82 14.83
N ALA A 55 -5.25 5.43 13.70
CA ALA A 55 -6.66 5.65 13.39
C ALA A 55 -7.61 4.62 14.02
N GLY A 56 -7.10 3.66 14.81
CA GLY A 56 -7.92 2.70 15.54
C GLY A 56 -8.14 1.36 14.85
N ARG A 57 -7.32 1.02 13.83
CA ARG A 57 -7.26 -0.31 13.20
C ARG A 57 -8.58 -0.79 12.56
N GLN A 58 -9.29 0.11 11.89
CA GLN A 58 -10.60 -0.18 11.31
C GLN A 58 -10.46 -0.93 9.98
N ILE A 59 -10.91 -2.18 9.96
CA ILE A 59 -10.90 -3.04 8.77
C ILE A 59 -12.33 -3.11 8.25
N VAL A 60 -12.51 -2.80 6.97
CA VAL A 60 -13.76 -3.01 6.26
C VAL A 60 -13.57 -4.17 5.31
N ASP A 61 -14.30 -5.24 5.56
CA ASP A 61 -14.27 -6.48 4.78
C ASP A 61 -15.39 -6.45 3.73
N PHE A 62 -15.02 -6.54 2.46
CA PHE A 62 -15.94 -6.51 1.34
C PHE A 62 -16.21 -7.96 0.90
N PRO A 63 -17.44 -8.46 1.06
CA PRO A 63 -17.76 -9.80 0.61
C PRO A 63 -17.64 -9.90 -0.93
N PRO A 64 -17.36 -11.09 -1.48
CA PRO A 64 -17.18 -11.29 -2.93
C PRO A 64 -18.34 -10.74 -3.77
N ASP A 65 -19.59 -10.96 -3.33
CA ASP A 65 -20.80 -10.48 -4.00
C ASP A 65 -20.82 -8.95 -4.10
N LEU A 66 -20.36 -8.25 -3.05
CA LEU A 66 -20.26 -6.79 -3.07
C LEU A 66 -19.15 -6.34 -4.03
N CYS A 67 -18.02 -7.03 -4.07
CA CYS A 67 -16.94 -6.74 -5.02
C CYS A 67 -17.42 -6.91 -6.47
N GLU A 68 -18.20 -7.95 -6.76
CA GLU A 68 -18.81 -8.15 -8.07
C GLU A 68 -19.77 -7.00 -8.42
N MET A 69 -20.67 -6.63 -7.51
CA MET A 69 -21.58 -5.49 -7.70
C MET A 69 -20.83 -4.18 -7.96
N LEU A 70 -19.76 -3.90 -7.19
CA LEU A 70 -18.94 -2.71 -7.36
C LEU A 70 -18.20 -2.68 -8.71
N SER A 71 -17.80 -3.85 -9.23
CA SER A 71 -17.15 -3.95 -10.55
C SER A 71 -18.04 -3.52 -11.72
N HIS A 72 -19.36 -3.50 -11.51
CA HIS A 72 -20.35 -3.05 -12.49
C HIS A 72 -20.83 -1.60 -12.27
N THR A 73 -20.23 -0.89 -11.31
CA THR A 73 -20.62 0.48 -10.99
C THR A 73 -19.82 1.49 -11.81
N ASP A 74 -20.51 2.39 -12.51
CA ASP A 74 -19.88 3.55 -13.12
C ASP A 74 -19.68 4.65 -12.07
N ILE A 75 -18.42 5.01 -11.84
CA ILE A 75 -18.01 6.02 -10.85
C ILE A 75 -17.49 7.31 -11.51
N GLY A 76 -17.59 7.44 -12.85
CA GLY A 76 -17.00 8.57 -13.59
C GLY A 76 -17.56 9.95 -13.23
N ASN A 77 -18.75 10.00 -12.62
CA ASN A 77 -19.43 11.24 -12.27
C ASN A 77 -19.29 11.64 -10.78
N ILE A 78 -18.58 10.86 -9.96
CA ILE A 78 -18.41 11.16 -8.54
C ILE A 78 -17.11 11.95 -8.37
N PRO A 79 -17.16 13.24 -7.96
CA PRO A 79 -15.96 13.98 -7.69
C PRO A 79 -15.21 13.36 -6.50
N VAL A 80 -13.90 13.14 -6.64
CA VAL A 80 -13.07 12.55 -5.58
C VAL A 80 -13.13 13.38 -4.29
N GLY A 81 -13.32 14.70 -4.40
CA GLY A 81 -13.51 15.61 -3.25
C GLY A 81 -14.79 15.39 -2.44
N GLU A 82 -15.79 14.70 -3.00
CA GLU A 82 -17.03 14.36 -2.29
C GLU A 82 -16.91 13.07 -1.47
N ILE A 83 -15.86 12.27 -1.68
CA ILE A 83 -15.63 11.04 -0.93
C ILE A 83 -15.30 11.40 0.52
N ARG A 84 -16.10 10.88 1.45
CA ARG A 84 -15.89 11.02 2.90
C ARG A 84 -15.59 9.65 3.49
N LEU A 85 -14.48 9.56 4.20
CA LEU A 85 -14.11 8.35 4.94
C LEU A 85 -14.60 8.47 6.39
N PRO A 86 -15.11 7.39 6.99
CA PRO A 86 -15.52 7.38 8.40
C PRO A 86 -14.32 7.52 9.35
N TYR A 87 -13.11 7.17 8.89
CA TYR A 87 -11.86 7.29 9.63
C TYR A 87 -10.78 7.95 8.77
N VAL A 88 -9.81 8.61 9.43
CA VAL A 88 -8.66 9.24 8.76
C VAL A 88 -7.80 8.21 8.02
N CYS A 89 -7.71 6.99 8.55
CA CYS A 89 -7.10 5.87 7.86
C CYS A 89 -7.86 4.57 8.18
N GLN A 90 -8.12 3.77 7.16
CA GLN A 90 -8.79 2.47 7.27
C GLN A 90 -8.19 1.48 6.28
N TYR A 91 -8.37 0.19 6.55
CA TYR A 91 -7.99 -0.86 5.62
C TYR A 91 -9.25 -1.44 4.96
N LEU A 92 -9.27 -1.44 3.63
CA LEU A 92 -10.28 -2.15 2.86
C LEU A 92 -9.72 -3.50 2.46
N TYR A 93 -10.41 -4.58 2.82
CA TYR A 93 -10.10 -5.92 2.34
C TYR A 93 -11.18 -6.35 1.35
N PHE A 94 -10.79 -6.82 0.19
CA PHE A 94 -11.70 -7.26 -0.87
C PHE A 94 -11.33 -8.63 -1.45
N GLY A 95 -10.34 -9.30 -0.85
CA GLY A 95 -9.84 -10.59 -1.29
C GLY A 95 -9.09 -10.54 -2.63
N PRO A 96 -8.38 -11.62 -3.00
CA PRO A 96 -7.53 -11.64 -4.19
C PRO A 96 -8.31 -11.35 -5.48
N GLN A 97 -7.95 -10.26 -6.15
CA GLN A 97 -8.55 -9.85 -7.42
C GLN A 97 -7.75 -10.42 -8.58
N LYS A 98 -8.28 -11.49 -9.22
CA LYS A 98 -7.60 -12.21 -10.33
C LYS A 98 -7.24 -11.31 -11.52
N HIS A 99 -7.96 -10.21 -11.70
CA HIS A 99 -7.74 -9.24 -12.77
C HIS A 99 -6.76 -8.12 -12.38
N LEU A 100 -6.34 -8.03 -11.11
CA LEU A 100 -5.36 -7.07 -10.60
C LEU A 100 -4.12 -7.82 -10.12
N GLN A 101 -3.30 -8.22 -11.08
CA GLN A 101 -2.06 -8.92 -10.85
C GLN A 101 -0.87 -7.95 -10.88
N LEU A 102 -0.06 -7.94 -9.81
CA LEU A 102 1.16 -7.12 -9.75
C LEU A 102 2.39 -7.88 -10.25
N GLU A 103 2.48 -9.16 -9.89
CA GLU A 103 3.56 -10.08 -10.29
C GLU A 103 2.96 -11.48 -10.54
N PRO A 104 3.67 -12.39 -11.24
CA PRO A 104 3.22 -13.78 -11.40
C PRO A 104 2.78 -14.43 -10.08
N GLY A 105 1.47 -14.74 -9.95
CA GLY A 105 0.86 -15.29 -8.73
C GLY A 105 0.45 -14.28 -7.65
N TRP A 106 0.87 -13.01 -7.73
CA TRP A 106 0.57 -11.98 -6.72
C TRP A 106 -0.62 -11.13 -7.13
N PHE A 107 -1.73 -11.28 -6.39
CA PHE A 107 -2.97 -10.57 -6.64
C PHE A 107 -3.23 -9.54 -5.56
N VAL A 108 -3.70 -8.36 -5.98
CA VAL A 108 -4.14 -7.31 -5.05
C VAL A 108 -5.33 -7.84 -4.25
N ASP A 109 -5.28 -7.70 -2.93
CA ASP A 109 -6.29 -8.23 -2.00
C ASP A 109 -6.89 -7.19 -1.05
N GLY A 110 -6.27 -6.03 -0.96
CA GLY A 110 -6.71 -4.95 -0.10
C GLY A 110 -5.96 -3.65 -0.34
N ALA A 111 -6.33 -2.63 0.44
CA ALA A 111 -5.65 -1.35 0.44
C ALA A 111 -5.85 -0.58 1.75
N TYR A 112 -4.78 0.07 2.21
CA TYR A 112 -4.89 1.18 3.15
C TYR A 112 -5.35 2.42 2.41
N ILE A 113 -6.38 3.09 2.94
CA ILE A 113 -6.83 4.40 2.46
C ILE A 113 -6.66 5.41 3.58
N GLU A 114 -5.88 6.45 3.34
CA GLU A 114 -5.62 7.57 4.25
C GLU A 114 -6.13 8.87 3.61
N SER A 115 -6.95 9.64 4.33
CA SER A 115 -7.26 11.03 3.95
C SER A 115 -6.18 11.99 4.48
N ARG A 116 -5.81 12.99 3.69
CA ARG A 116 -4.67 13.88 3.97
C ARG A 116 -5.00 15.33 4.36
N GLY A 117 -6.24 15.57 4.76
CA GLY A 117 -6.68 16.85 5.32
C GLY A 117 -7.61 17.58 4.36
N GLU A 118 -7.19 17.77 3.11
CA GLU A 118 -8.05 18.39 2.10
C GLU A 118 -9.03 17.38 1.47
N PRO A 119 -10.27 17.79 1.13
CA PRO A 119 -11.21 16.94 0.42
C PRO A 119 -10.61 16.43 -0.89
N GLY A 120 -10.64 15.11 -1.08
CA GLY A 120 -10.12 14.45 -2.28
C GLY A 120 -8.63 14.14 -2.25
N GLU A 121 -7.91 14.55 -1.21
CA GLU A 121 -6.51 14.17 -1.02
C GLU A 121 -6.43 12.83 -0.28
N PHE A 122 -6.19 11.76 -1.05
CA PHE A 122 -6.05 10.41 -0.51
C PHE A 122 -4.66 9.85 -0.80
N LYS A 123 -4.10 9.14 0.19
CA LYS A 123 -3.01 8.21 -0.04
C LYS A 123 -3.57 6.79 0.02
N ILE A 124 -3.34 6.04 -1.05
CA ILE A 124 -3.74 4.64 -1.18
C ILE A 124 -2.48 3.78 -1.24
N VAL A 125 -2.39 2.77 -0.37
CA VAL A 125 -1.33 1.77 -0.40
C VAL A 125 -1.98 0.40 -0.55
N MET A 126 -1.84 -0.19 -1.73
CA MET A 126 -2.39 -1.50 -2.05
C MET A 126 -1.53 -2.60 -1.41
N THR A 127 -2.20 -3.68 -1.01
CA THR A 127 -1.58 -4.92 -0.57
C THR A 127 -1.82 -6.00 -1.60
N ALA A 128 -0.89 -6.95 -1.68
CA ALA A 128 -1.05 -8.14 -2.49
C ALA A 128 -0.55 -9.34 -1.70
N LYS A 129 -1.23 -10.47 -1.88
CA LYS A 129 -0.83 -11.74 -1.28
C LYS A 129 -0.09 -12.59 -2.32
N PRO A 130 0.98 -13.31 -1.93
CA PRO A 130 1.53 -14.36 -2.78
C PRO A 130 0.47 -15.43 -3.06
N PRO A 131 0.67 -16.24 -4.11
CA PRO A 131 -0.19 -17.41 -4.31
C PRO A 131 -0.11 -18.26 -3.04
N SER A 132 -1.23 -18.51 -2.39
CA SER A 132 -1.26 -19.40 -1.23
C SER A 132 -0.84 -20.79 -1.69
N GLU A 133 0.17 -21.38 -1.06
CA GLU A 133 0.47 -22.81 -1.21
C GLU A 133 -0.71 -23.68 -0.67
N ASP A 134 -1.67 -23.08 0.04
CA ASP A 134 -2.78 -23.75 0.73
C ASP A 134 -4.10 -23.85 -0.09
N VAL A 135 -4.06 -24.02 -1.41
CA VAL A 135 -5.24 -24.51 -2.18
C VAL A 135 -4.91 -25.83 -2.90
N ALA A 136 -4.11 -26.66 -2.24
CA ALA A 136 -4.22 -28.10 -2.37
C ALA A 136 -5.06 -28.58 -1.17
N ASP A 137 -6.25 -29.09 -1.45
CA ASP A 137 -7.15 -29.80 -0.54
C ASP A 137 -7.96 -28.96 0.48
N LEU A 138 -9.08 -28.40 0.03
CA LEU A 138 -10.38 -28.42 0.75
C LEU A 138 -11.54 -28.40 -0.24
#